data_AF-A0A6U4F937-F1
#
_entry.id   AF-A0A6U4F937-F1
#
_cell.length_a   1.000
_cell.length_b   1.000
_cell.length_c   1.000
_cell.angle_alpha   90.00
_cell.angle_beta   90.00
_cell.angle_gamma   90.00
#
_symmetry.space_group_name_H-M   'P 1'
#
loop_
_entity.id
_entity.type
_entity.pdbx_description
1 polymer ?
#
loop_
_entity_poly.entity_id
_entity_poly.type
_entity_poly.pdbx_seq_one_letter_code
_entity_poly.pdbx_strand_id
1 'polypeptide(L)'
;NARAADLLLNPNPNPNPNKPNPNPDGGTLARLTPTHDLSADQICALAEDIGGEAAAERLEVIVHQHLPVFHTEHCVFCRFLSDGNSYKDCGHPCESHTMHLRDQAGADHLVLADMGCRNTVFNAKAQSALPVLEDLLSAGLRRMRIELVDEPAAAVPVLLEAYRGAAEAILSFESDAEIAVSDAWAVLETLPDANGRAQGLDLGSLASRTEVKRKDMKRTAYQEKRRKSN
;
A
#
# COMPACT_ATOMS: atom_id res chain seq x y z
N ASN A 1 -12.74 6.38 5.83
CA ASN A 1 -11.87 6.71 6.98
C ASN A 1 -10.88 5.57 7.22
N ALA A 2 -9.85 5.47 6.38
CA ALA A 2 -8.75 4.53 6.58
C ALA A 2 -8.01 4.93 7.86
N ARG A 3 -8.03 4.05 8.87
CA ARG A 3 -7.20 4.22 10.08
C ARG A 3 -5.89 3.51 9.79
N ALA A 4 -4.81 4.28 9.59
CA ALA A 4 -3.47 3.73 9.59
C ALA A 4 -3.19 3.12 10.98
N ALA A 5 -2.74 1.87 11.01
CA ALA A 5 -2.18 1.26 12.19
C ALA A 5 -0.66 1.32 12.07
N ASP A 6 -0.02 2.08 12.95
CA ASP A 6 1.45 2.18 12.99
C ASP A 6 2.00 0.95 13.71
N LEU A 7 2.67 0.05 12.98
CA LEU A 7 3.44 -1.02 13.60
C LEU A 7 4.80 -0.45 14.01
N LEU A 8 4.89 0.01 15.26
CA LEU A 8 6.13 0.50 15.85
C LEU A 8 6.99 -0.68 16.31
N LEU A 9 7.90 -1.13 15.46
CA LEU A 9 8.94 -2.10 15.83
C LEU A 9 10.02 -1.34 16.63
N ASN A 10 9.83 -1.33 17.95
CA ASN A 10 10.74 -0.78 18.96
C ASN A 10 11.08 0.72 18.80
N PRO A 11 10.36 1.64 19.47
CA PRO A 11 10.82 3.02 19.53
C PRO A 11 12.10 3.05 20.35
N ASN A 12 13.23 3.45 19.75
CA ASN A 12 14.40 3.84 20.54
C ASN A 12 13.93 4.85 21.60
N PRO A 13 13.95 4.50 22.91
CA PRO A 13 13.47 5.40 23.93
C PRO A 13 14.58 6.41 24.16
N ASN A 14 14.29 7.66 23.79
CA ASN A 14 15.08 8.87 24.10
C ASN A 14 16.11 9.29 23.02
N PRO A 15 15.73 10.17 22.07
CA PRO A 15 16.73 10.94 21.35
C PRO A 15 17.25 11.98 22.35
N ASN A 16 18.42 11.74 22.92
CA ASN A 16 19.26 12.66 23.70
C ASN A 16 18.55 13.97 24.18
N PRO A 17 18.26 14.15 25.48
CA PRO A 17 17.53 15.31 26.00
C PRO A 17 18.24 16.66 25.78
N ASN A 18 19.50 16.65 25.31
CA ASN A 18 20.27 17.83 24.94
C ASN A 18 20.35 18.10 23.42
N LYS A 19 19.64 17.34 22.58
CA LYS A 19 19.58 17.64 21.14
C LYS A 19 18.64 18.85 20.95
N PRO A 20 19.14 20.01 20.49
CA PRO A 20 18.30 21.19 20.34
C PRO A 20 17.17 20.88 19.37
N ASN A 21 15.93 21.25 19.75
CA ASN A 21 14.79 21.18 18.86
C ASN A 21 15.08 22.05 17.62
N PRO A 22 15.17 21.48 16.41
CA PRO A 22 15.53 22.24 15.22
C PRO A 22 14.46 23.24 14.80
N ASN A 23 13.32 23.34 15.48
CA ASN A 23 12.26 24.29 15.15
C ASN A 23 11.52 24.80 16.40
N PRO A 24 11.89 26.00 16.91
CA PRO A 24 11.22 26.59 18.07
C PRO A 24 9.84 27.18 17.74
N ASP A 25 9.49 27.37 16.47
CA ASP A 25 8.28 28.07 16.02
C ASP A 25 7.44 27.23 15.02
N GLY A 26 6.58 26.31 15.48
CA GLY A 26 5.56 25.67 14.64
C GLY A 26 6.00 24.45 13.79
N GLY A 27 5.42 23.29 14.12
CA GLY A 27 5.39 22.00 13.37
C GLY A 27 6.57 21.65 12.43
N THR A 28 7.48 20.78 12.87
CA THR A 28 8.45 20.12 11.97
C THR A 28 7.83 18.94 11.23
N LEU A 29 8.24 18.74 9.97
CA LEU A 29 7.99 17.48 9.25
C LEU A 29 8.80 16.37 9.91
N ALA A 30 8.12 15.47 10.62
CA ALA A 30 8.78 14.41 11.39
C ALA A 30 9.18 13.21 10.51
N ARG A 31 8.35 12.85 9.52
CA ARG A 31 8.53 11.65 8.68
C ARG A 31 8.01 11.83 7.27
N LEU A 32 8.58 11.04 6.37
CA LEU A 32 8.21 10.91 4.97
C LEU A 32 7.83 9.46 4.67
N THR A 33 6.76 9.29 3.91
CA THR A 33 6.35 8.00 3.36
C THR A 33 6.63 7.99 1.86
N PRO A 34 7.54 7.14 1.37
CA PRO A 34 7.73 6.95 -0.06
C PRO A 34 6.41 6.60 -0.75
N THR A 35 6.12 7.22 -1.90
CA THR A 35 4.93 6.91 -2.68
C THR A 35 5.06 5.54 -3.35
N HIS A 36 3.95 5.03 -3.87
CA HIS A 36 3.89 3.75 -4.59
C HIS A 36 4.57 3.76 -5.97
N ASP A 37 5.34 4.81 -6.29
CA ASP A 37 6.15 4.90 -7.50
C ASP A 37 7.53 4.24 -7.31
N LEU A 38 7.96 4.01 -6.06
CA LEU A 38 9.24 3.40 -5.74
C LEU A 38 9.07 1.89 -5.49
N SER A 39 9.96 1.09 -6.07
CA SER A 39 10.11 -0.33 -5.72
C SER A 39 10.82 -0.50 -4.37
N ALA A 40 10.82 -1.72 -3.83
CA ALA A 40 11.56 -2.05 -2.61
C ALA A 40 13.05 -1.69 -2.73
N ASP A 41 13.70 -2.07 -3.84
CA ASP A 41 15.11 -1.73 -4.10
C ASP A 41 15.38 -0.22 -4.07
N GLN A 42 14.47 0.57 -4.65
CA GLN A 42 14.61 2.03 -4.66
C GLN A 42 14.36 2.64 -3.27
N ILE A 43 13.46 2.06 -2.49
CA ILE A 43 13.22 2.43 -1.09
C ILE A 43 14.46 2.10 -0.24
N CYS A 44 15.06 0.93 -0.41
CA CYS A 44 16.29 0.54 0.28
C CYS A 44 17.45 1.48 -0.08
N ALA A 45 17.66 1.75 -1.37
CA ALA A 45 18.69 2.70 -1.81
C ALA A 45 18.48 4.11 -1.23
N LEU A 46 17.23 4.59 -1.19
CA LEU A 46 16.90 5.87 -0.57
C LEU A 46 17.21 5.87 0.94
N ALA A 47 16.92 4.79 1.65
CA ALA A 47 17.21 4.65 3.07
C ALA A 47 18.73 4.63 3.34
N GLU A 48 19.50 3.93 2.51
CA GLU A 48 20.96 3.89 2.56
C GLU A 48 21.58 5.27 2.33
N ASP A 49 21.09 6.02 1.33
CA ASP A 49 21.54 7.39 1.01
C ASP A 49 21.24 8.39 2.14
N ILE A 50 20.11 8.22 2.84
CA ILE A 50 19.75 9.03 4.02
C ILE A 50 20.62 8.64 5.23
N GLY A 51 21.05 7.38 5.32
CA GLY A 51 21.84 6.80 6.40
C GLY A 51 20.97 6.15 7.48
N GLY A 52 21.37 4.95 7.93
CA GLY A 52 20.52 4.03 8.70
C GLY A 52 19.77 4.63 9.91
N GLU A 53 20.44 5.37 10.80
CA GLU A 53 19.76 5.98 11.97
C GLU A 53 18.76 7.07 11.55
N ALA A 54 19.14 7.90 10.57
CA ALA A 54 18.27 8.96 10.06
C ALA A 54 17.10 8.37 9.25
N ALA A 55 17.31 7.30 8.50
CA ALA A 55 16.27 6.58 7.76
C ALA A 55 15.25 5.94 8.73
N ALA A 56 15.72 5.31 9.80
CA ALA A 56 14.86 4.75 10.85
C ALA A 56 13.96 5.81 11.51
N GLU A 57 14.47 7.03 11.70
CA GLU A 57 13.71 8.14 12.28
C GLU A 57 12.74 8.78 11.29
N ARG A 58 13.17 8.99 10.04
CA ARG A 58 12.52 9.87 9.07
C ARG A 58 11.69 9.16 8.01
N LEU A 59 11.88 7.87 7.79
CA LEU A 59 11.11 7.12 6.78
C LEU A 59 10.07 6.21 7.44
N GLU A 60 8.92 6.12 6.82
CA GLU A 60 7.82 5.22 7.16
C GLU A 60 7.33 4.55 5.88
N VAL A 61 7.50 3.23 5.74
CA VAL A 61 7.22 2.52 4.50
C VAL A 61 5.89 1.78 4.59
N ILE A 62 5.07 1.88 3.54
CA ILE A 62 3.79 1.16 3.46
C ILE A 62 4.08 -0.28 3.09
N VAL A 63 3.89 -1.18 4.07
CA VAL A 63 4.15 -2.60 3.93
C VAL A 63 2.91 -3.39 3.51
N HIS A 64 1.71 -2.86 3.76
CA HIS A 64 0.45 -3.50 3.39
C HIS A 64 -0.58 -2.48 2.95
N GLN A 65 -1.25 -2.75 1.82
CA GLN A 65 -2.34 -1.92 1.30
C GLN A 65 -3.03 -2.57 0.11
N HIS A 66 -4.28 -2.21 -0.16
CA HIS A 66 -4.82 -2.31 -1.52
C HIS A 66 -4.47 -1.04 -2.30
N LEU A 67 -3.75 -1.16 -3.41
CA LEU A 67 -3.32 0.00 -4.20
C LEU A 67 -4.50 0.67 -4.93
N PRO A 68 -4.65 2.00 -4.91
CA PRO A 68 -5.58 2.70 -5.77
C PRO A 68 -5.10 2.63 -7.23
N VAL A 69 -5.87 1.99 -8.11
CA VAL A 69 -5.45 1.73 -9.50
C VAL A 69 -6.16 2.57 -10.54
N PHE A 70 -7.38 3.02 -10.27
CA PHE A 70 -8.11 3.89 -11.18
C PHE A 70 -8.84 4.99 -10.43
N HIS A 71 -8.70 6.22 -10.93
CA HIS A 71 -9.57 7.33 -10.59
C HIS A 71 -10.46 7.64 -11.79
N THR A 72 -11.77 7.78 -11.54
CA THR A 72 -12.75 8.06 -12.59
C THR A 72 -13.74 9.12 -12.15
N GLU A 73 -14.11 10.00 -13.08
CA GLU A 73 -15.17 10.99 -12.91
C GLU A 73 -16.58 10.37 -13.08
N HIS A 74 -16.66 9.09 -13.48
CA HIS A 74 -17.93 8.37 -13.59
C HIS A 74 -18.25 7.64 -12.28
N CYS A 75 -19.25 8.15 -11.57
CA CYS A 75 -19.71 7.56 -10.31
C CYS A 75 -20.61 6.33 -10.51
N VAL A 76 -20.09 5.13 -10.25
CA VAL A 76 -20.86 3.89 -10.35
C VAL A 76 -21.98 3.83 -9.29
N PHE A 77 -21.77 4.41 -8.11
CA PHE A 77 -22.81 4.53 -7.09
C PHE A 77 -24.01 5.35 -7.59
N CYS A 78 -23.75 6.56 -8.10
CA CYS A 78 -24.79 7.40 -8.67
C CYS A 78 -25.48 6.72 -9.85
N ARG A 79 -24.71 6.10 -10.75
CA ARG A 79 -25.25 5.47 -11.95
C ARG A 79 -26.17 4.29 -11.66
N PHE A 80 -25.87 3.47 -10.64
CA PHE A 80 -26.58 2.20 -10.41
C PHE A 80 -27.49 2.21 -9.19
N LEU A 81 -27.28 3.11 -8.23
CA LEU A 81 -28.01 3.16 -6.96
C LEU A 81 -28.80 4.46 -6.74
N SER A 82 -28.92 5.31 -7.77
CA SER A 82 -29.73 6.53 -7.71
C SER A 82 -30.40 6.85 -9.04
N ASP A 83 -31.41 7.73 -9.01
CA ASP A 83 -32.01 8.35 -10.20
C ASP A 83 -31.29 9.64 -10.64
N GLY A 84 -30.32 10.12 -9.86
CA GLY A 84 -29.51 11.30 -10.16
C GLY A 84 -28.37 11.01 -11.14
N ASN A 85 -27.67 12.05 -11.58
CA ASN A 85 -26.52 11.92 -12.48
C ASN A 85 -25.25 12.64 -12.01
N SER A 86 -25.28 13.25 -10.83
CA SER A 86 -24.17 14.00 -10.25
C SER A 86 -24.21 13.99 -8.72
N TYR A 87 -23.16 14.51 -8.07
CA TYR A 87 -23.13 14.72 -6.62
C TYR A 87 -24.25 15.65 -6.10
N LYS A 88 -24.90 16.43 -6.98
CA LYS A 88 -25.95 17.39 -6.60
C LYS A 88 -27.31 16.73 -6.39
N ASP A 89 -27.54 15.59 -7.02
CA ASP A 89 -28.87 14.97 -7.15
C ASP A 89 -28.87 13.45 -6.94
N CYS A 90 -27.70 12.81 -6.74
CA CYS A 90 -27.63 11.37 -6.52
C CYS A 90 -28.12 10.91 -5.14
N GLY A 91 -28.25 11.83 -4.16
CA GLY A 91 -28.62 11.47 -2.78
C GLY A 91 -27.53 10.74 -2.00
N HIS A 92 -26.28 10.71 -2.50
CA HIS A 92 -25.10 10.14 -1.85
C HIS A 92 -25.24 8.67 -1.40
N PRO A 93 -25.69 7.74 -2.26
CA PRO A 93 -25.84 6.32 -1.89
C PRO A 93 -24.51 5.68 -1.45
N CYS A 94 -23.38 6.24 -1.87
CA CYS A 94 -22.03 5.83 -1.45
C CYS A 94 -21.75 5.98 0.05
N GLU A 95 -22.55 6.75 0.81
CA GLU A 95 -22.36 6.89 2.26
C GLU A 95 -22.93 5.71 3.07
N SER A 96 -23.84 4.94 2.48
CA SER A 96 -24.55 3.84 3.14
C SER A 96 -24.35 2.48 2.47
N HIS A 97 -23.70 2.44 1.31
CA HIS A 97 -23.45 1.23 0.54
C HIS A 97 -21.96 1.02 0.34
N THR A 98 -21.53 -0.23 0.49
CA THR A 98 -20.23 -0.71 0.01
C THR A 98 -20.42 -1.30 -1.39
N MET A 99 -19.47 -1.05 -2.30
CA MET A 99 -19.52 -1.56 -3.66
C MET A 99 -18.16 -2.07 -4.11
N HIS A 100 -18.17 -3.19 -4.83
CA HIS A 100 -17.00 -3.75 -5.50
C HIS A 100 -17.31 -3.98 -6.98
N LEU A 101 -16.31 -3.81 -7.83
CA LEU A 101 -16.34 -4.26 -9.22
C LEU A 101 -15.71 -5.64 -9.30
N ARG A 102 -16.46 -6.63 -9.79
CA ARG A 102 -15.92 -7.97 -10.00
C ARG A 102 -15.32 -8.09 -11.39
N ASP A 103 -14.07 -8.53 -11.46
CA ASP A 103 -13.40 -8.79 -12.74
C ASP A 103 -13.78 -10.15 -13.36
N GLN A 104 -13.19 -10.48 -14.51
CA GLN A 104 -13.46 -11.76 -15.19
C GLN A 104 -12.87 -12.98 -14.45
N ALA A 105 -11.88 -12.78 -13.58
CA ALA A 105 -11.29 -13.82 -12.74
C ALA A 105 -12.07 -14.02 -11.42
N GLY A 106 -13.07 -13.16 -11.15
CA GLY A 106 -13.90 -13.20 -9.96
C GLY A 106 -13.32 -12.46 -8.75
N ALA A 107 -12.29 -11.63 -8.96
CA ALA A 107 -11.67 -10.80 -7.93
C ALA A 107 -12.51 -9.52 -7.69
N ASP A 108 -12.65 -9.14 -6.42
CA ASP A 108 -13.49 -8.01 -6.01
C ASP A 108 -12.61 -6.75 -5.82
N HIS A 109 -12.83 -5.75 -6.66
CA HIS A 109 -12.14 -4.47 -6.59
C HIS A 109 -12.99 -3.44 -5.85
N LEU A 110 -12.60 -3.06 -4.64
CA LEU A 110 -13.32 -2.05 -3.86
C LEU A 110 -13.41 -0.73 -4.65
N VAL A 111 -14.60 -0.13 -4.61
CA VAL A 111 -14.83 1.22 -5.14
C VAL A 111 -15.24 2.14 -4.02
N LEU A 112 -14.52 3.24 -3.85
CA LEU A 112 -14.92 4.34 -2.97
C LEU A 112 -15.24 5.57 -3.79
N ALA A 113 -16.24 6.33 -3.36
CA ALA A 113 -16.56 7.63 -3.92
C ALA A 113 -16.12 8.75 -2.98
N ASP A 114 -15.61 9.85 -3.53
CA ASP A 114 -15.42 11.10 -2.80
C ASP A 114 -16.66 12.01 -2.87
N MET A 115 -16.61 13.15 -2.17
CA MET A 115 -17.70 14.14 -2.14
C MET A 115 -18.06 14.73 -3.51
N GLY A 116 -17.16 14.63 -4.50
CA GLY A 116 -17.39 15.07 -5.87
C GLY A 116 -18.00 14.00 -6.76
N CYS A 117 -18.39 12.83 -6.22
CA CYS A 117 -18.78 11.66 -6.98
C CYS A 117 -17.66 11.15 -7.92
N ARG A 118 -16.39 11.37 -7.58
CA ARG A 118 -15.27 10.72 -8.27
C ARG A 118 -15.02 9.39 -7.60
N ASN A 119 -14.77 8.35 -8.37
CA ASN A 119 -14.50 7.03 -7.81
C ASN A 119 -13.03 6.69 -7.85
N THR A 120 -12.56 6.07 -6.78
CA THR A 120 -11.28 5.38 -6.70
C THR A 120 -11.57 3.89 -6.67
N VAL A 121 -11.00 3.15 -7.62
CA VAL A 121 -11.03 1.69 -7.67
C VAL A 121 -9.69 1.18 -7.14
N PHE A 122 -9.75 0.27 -6.19
CA PHE A 122 -8.58 -0.35 -5.57
C PHE A 122 -8.27 -1.71 -6.20
N ASN A 123 -7.00 -2.13 -6.15
CA ASN A 123 -6.61 -3.49 -6.51
C ASN A 123 -7.33 -4.50 -5.62
N ALA A 124 -7.78 -5.61 -6.20
CA ALA A 124 -8.43 -6.68 -5.45
C ALA A 124 -7.46 -7.38 -4.50
N LYS A 125 -6.20 -7.57 -4.94
CA LYS A 125 -5.12 -8.10 -4.09
C LYS A 125 -4.50 -7.01 -3.24
N ALA A 126 -4.19 -7.34 -2.00
CA ALA A 126 -3.36 -6.49 -1.17
C ALA A 126 -1.88 -6.62 -1.58
N GLN A 127 -1.19 -5.49 -1.69
CA GLN A 127 0.25 -5.41 -1.68
C GLN A 127 0.76 -5.86 -0.30
N SER A 128 1.83 -6.67 -0.28
CA SER A 128 2.54 -7.09 0.94
C SER A 128 4.05 -6.98 0.76
N ALA A 129 4.72 -6.38 1.74
CA ALA A 129 6.17 -6.28 1.77
C ALA A 129 6.84 -7.51 2.40
N LEU A 130 6.09 -8.53 2.86
CA LEU A 130 6.66 -9.71 3.52
C LEU A 130 7.85 -10.32 2.76
N PRO A 131 7.82 -10.53 1.43
CA PRO A 131 8.95 -11.12 0.71
C PRO A 131 10.20 -10.23 0.64
N VAL A 132 10.07 -8.92 0.90
CA VAL A 132 11.17 -7.94 0.87
C VAL A 132 11.40 -7.31 2.25
N LEU A 133 10.77 -7.87 3.30
CA LEU A 133 10.76 -7.27 4.64
C LEU A 133 12.16 -7.28 5.25
N GLU A 134 12.93 -8.34 5.02
CA GLU A 134 14.32 -8.45 5.48
C GLU A 134 15.22 -7.39 4.84
N ASP A 135 15.07 -7.13 3.54
CA ASP A 135 15.82 -6.09 2.85
C ASP A 135 15.50 -4.69 3.41
N LEU A 136 14.21 -4.40 3.62
CA LEU A 136 13.78 -3.12 4.21
C LEU A 136 14.36 -2.93 5.62
N LEU A 137 14.30 -3.97 6.46
CA LEU A 137 14.87 -3.94 7.81
C LEU A 137 16.40 -3.82 7.78
N SER A 138 17.07 -4.48 6.84
CA SER A 138 18.53 -4.41 6.67
C SER A 138 18.98 -3.03 6.20
N ALA A 139 18.18 -2.34 5.38
CA ALA A 139 18.39 -0.94 4.97
C ALA A 139 18.17 0.09 6.10
N GLY A 140 17.81 -0.37 7.31
CA GLY A 140 17.63 0.48 8.49
C GLY A 140 16.21 1.00 8.71
N LEU A 141 15.23 0.59 7.89
CA LEU A 141 13.83 0.98 8.08
C LEU A 141 13.24 0.30 9.31
N ARG A 142 12.51 1.04 10.14
CA ARG A 142 11.90 0.52 11.39
C ARG A 142 10.44 0.87 11.56
N ARG A 143 9.91 1.76 10.72
CA ARG A 143 8.52 2.20 10.77
C ARG A 143 7.77 1.65 9.57
N MET A 144 6.87 0.73 9.87
CA MET A 144 6.09 0.02 8.88
C MET A 144 4.64 0.45 9.02
N ARG A 145 4.06 0.93 7.92
CA ARG A 145 2.69 1.42 7.85
C ARG A 145 1.82 0.38 7.17
N ILE A 146 0.68 0.12 7.78
CA ILE A 146 -0.37 -0.74 7.25
C ILE A 146 -1.55 0.16 6.93
N GLU A 147 -1.96 0.18 5.67
CA GLU A 147 -3.13 0.91 5.19
C GLU A 147 -4.26 -0.07 4.90
N LEU A 148 -5.36 0.08 5.64
CA LEU A 148 -6.54 -0.77 5.53
C LEU A 148 -7.64 0.01 4.82
N VAL A 149 -8.33 -0.66 3.92
CA VAL A 149 -9.43 -0.06 3.15
C VAL A 149 -10.61 -1.00 2.94
N ASP A 150 -10.37 -2.30 2.82
CA ASP A 150 -11.40 -3.31 2.51
C ASP A 150 -11.45 -4.46 3.53
N GLU A 151 -10.44 -4.53 4.40
CA GLU A 151 -10.26 -5.58 5.38
C GLU A 151 -11.28 -5.43 6.52
N PRO A 152 -12.02 -6.49 6.88
CA PRO A 152 -12.96 -6.43 7.99
C PRO A 152 -12.22 -6.29 9.32
N ALA A 153 -12.85 -5.65 10.29
CA ALA A 153 -12.24 -5.37 11.60
C ALA A 153 -11.66 -6.63 12.31
N ALA A 154 -12.23 -7.80 12.07
CA ALA A 154 -11.76 -9.08 12.63
C ALA A 154 -10.43 -9.57 12.02
N ALA A 155 -10.09 -9.15 10.79
CA ALA A 155 -8.82 -9.49 10.13
C ALA A 155 -7.65 -8.64 10.65
N VAL A 156 -7.92 -7.44 11.16
CA VAL A 156 -6.89 -6.46 11.54
C VAL A 156 -5.90 -7.00 12.59
N PRO A 157 -6.33 -7.63 13.71
CA PRO A 157 -5.37 -8.17 14.68
C PRO A 157 -4.49 -9.27 14.11
N VAL A 158 -5.04 -10.14 13.27
CA VAL A 158 -4.29 -11.22 12.60
C VAL A 158 -3.23 -10.64 11.68
N LEU A 159 -3.60 -9.60 10.94
CA LEU A 159 -2.71 -8.91 10.03
C LEU A 159 -1.54 -8.25 10.77
N LEU A 160 -1.85 -7.51 11.83
CA LEU A 160 -0.83 -6.84 12.66
C LEU A 160 0.11 -7.85 13.32
N GLU A 161 -0.41 -8.97 13.82
CA GLU A 161 0.39 -10.02 14.44
C GLU A 161 1.32 -10.69 13.44
N ALA A 162 0.84 -10.98 12.22
CA ALA A 162 1.65 -11.60 11.17
C ALA A 162 2.86 -10.72 10.81
N TYR A 163 2.67 -9.42 10.62
CA TYR A 163 3.78 -8.50 10.37
C TYR A 163 4.71 -8.34 11.56
N ARG A 164 4.17 -8.27 12.78
CA ARG A 164 4.97 -8.16 13.99
C ARG A 164 5.87 -9.38 14.16
N GLY A 165 5.29 -10.59 14.11
CA GLY A 165 6.02 -11.84 14.26
C GLY A 165 7.10 -12.02 13.20
N ALA A 166 6.78 -11.75 11.93
CA ALA A 166 7.77 -11.81 10.84
C ALA A 166 8.93 -10.83 11.07
N ALA A 167 8.64 -9.58 11.46
CA ALA A 167 9.67 -8.59 11.70
C ALA A 167 10.51 -8.89 12.95
N GLU A 168 9.90 -9.39 14.02
CA GLU A 168 10.61 -9.80 15.24
C GLU A 168 11.56 -10.97 14.97
N ALA A 169 11.13 -11.98 14.22
CA ALA A 169 11.96 -13.12 13.85
C ALA A 169 13.20 -12.68 13.03
N ILE A 170 12.99 -11.77 12.05
CA ILE A 170 14.09 -11.19 11.26
C ILE A 170 15.05 -10.39 12.16
N LEU A 171 14.55 -9.50 13.01
CA LEU A 171 15.39 -8.63 13.85
C LEU A 171 16.14 -9.39 14.94
N SER A 172 15.61 -10.51 15.40
CA SER A 172 16.23 -11.39 16.39
C SER A 172 17.26 -12.35 15.77
N PHE A 173 17.46 -12.31 14.44
CA PHE A 173 18.31 -13.23 13.68
C PHE A 173 17.97 -14.70 13.97
N GLU A 174 16.67 -14.99 14.10
CA GLU A 174 16.19 -16.34 14.33
C GLU A 174 16.42 -17.20 13.09
N SER A 175 16.86 -18.44 13.28
CA SER A 175 17.15 -19.36 12.16
C SER A 175 15.94 -19.69 11.30
N ASP A 176 14.75 -19.44 11.81
CA ASP A 176 13.44 -19.70 11.23
C ASP A 176 12.71 -18.41 10.78
N ALA A 177 13.40 -17.26 10.67
CA ALA A 177 12.81 -16.02 10.16
C ALA A 177 12.14 -16.19 8.78
N GLU A 178 12.75 -16.97 7.88
CA GLU A 178 12.17 -17.30 6.57
C GLU A 178 10.83 -18.06 6.70
N ILE A 179 10.73 -18.96 7.69
CA ILE A 179 9.51 -19.71 7.99
C ILE A 179 8.44 -18.75 8.53
N ALA A 180 8.80 -17.86 9.45
CA ALA A 180 7.87 -16.86 9.99
C ALA A 180 7.30 -15.93 8.89
N VAL A 181 8.12 -15.52 7.93
CA VAL A 181 7.68 -14.74 6.76
C VAL A 181 6.74 -15.55 5.88
N SER A 182 7.07 -16.82 5.61
CA SER A 182 6.22 -17.72 4.82
C SER A 182 4.87 -17.98 5.49
N ASP A 183 4.85 -18.24 6.79
CA ASP A 183 3.63 -18.46 7.57
C ASP A 183 2.77 -17.19 7.62
N ALA A 184 3.40 -16.02 7.81
CA ALA A 184 2.73 -14.74 7.71
C ALA A 184 2.08 -14.56 6.33
N TRP A 185 2.80 -14.88 5.24
CA TRP A 185 2.24 -14.79 3.88
C TRP A 185 1.02 -15.69 3.71
N ALA A 186 1.12 -16.97 4.11
CA ALA A 186 0.05 -17.95 3.99
C ALA A 186 -1.22 -17.54 4.77
N VAL A 187 -1.05 -16.92 5.94
CA VAL A 187 -2.17 -16.35 6.69
C VAL A 187 -2.76 -15.14 5.96
N LEU A 188 -1.93 -14.17 5.59
CA LEU A 188 -2.39 -12.90 5.01
C LEU A 188 -3.09 -13.07 3.65
N GLU A 189 -2.64 -14.00 2.80
CA GLU A 189 -3.27 -14.23 1.49
C GLU A 189 -4.69 -14.80 1.58
N THR A 190 -5.03 -15.43 2.71
CA THR A 190 -6.34 -16.02 2.97
C THR A 190 -7.28 -15.12 3.76
N LEU A 191 -6.81 -13.95 4.21
CA LEU A 191 -7.67 -13.01 4.93
C LEU A 191 -8.86 -12.59 4.06
N PRO A 192 -10.05 -12.43 4.65
CA PRO A 192 -11.23 -12.06 3.89
C PRO A 192 -11.21 -10.57 3.52
N ASP A 193 -11.69 -10.25 2.32
CA ASP A 193 -12.18 -8.92 1.95
C ASP A 193 -13.55 -8.63 2.60
N ALA A 194 -14.12 -7.45 2.36
CA ALA A 194 -15.42 -7.06 2.90
C ALA A 194 -16.59 -7.95 2.43
N ASN A 195 -16.41 -8.72 1.35
CA ASN A 195 -17.37 -9.69 0.81
C ASN A 195 -17.12 -11.13 1.29
N GLY A 196 -16.12 -11.34 2.15
CA GLY A 196 -15.76 -12.64 2.71
C GLY A 196 -14.94 -13.54 1.78
N ARG A 197 -14.36 -13.02 0.69
CA ARG A 197 -13.46 -13.77 -0.20
C ARG A 197 -12.02 -13.55 0.21
N ALA A 198 -11.14 -14.50 -0.09
CA ALA A 198 -9.71 -14.31 0.14
C ALA A 198 -9.21 -13.09 -0.66
N GLN A 199 -8.60 -12.12 0.02
CA GLN A 199 -8.04 -10.92 -0.61
C GLN A 199 -6.89 -11.27 -1.56
N GLY A 200 -6.11 -12.31 -1.23
CA GLY A 200 -4.87 -12.63 -1.94
C GLY A 200 -3.78 -11.57 -1.74
N LEU A 201 -2.56 -11.91 -2.13
CA LEU A 201 -1.40 -11.03 -2.03
C LEU A 201 -0.61 -10.92 -3.33
N ASP A 202 0.08 -9.79 -3.49
CA ASP A 202 1.25 -9.64 -4.36
C ASP A 202 2.22 -8.58 -3.82
N LEU A 203 3.35 -8.38 -4.49
CA LEU A 203 4.31 -7.32 -4.14
C LEU A 203 3.85 -5.92 -4.57
N GLY A 204 2.80 -5.80 -5.40
CA GLY A 204 2.31 -4.53 -5.93
C GLY A 204 3.41 -3.66 -6.53
N SER A 205 3.48 -2.42 -6.04
CA SER A 205 4.51 -1.41 -6.36
C SER A 205 5.90 -1.76 -5.86
N LEU A 206 6.03 -2.60 -4.83
CA LEU A 206 7.32 -2.98 -4.25
C LEU A 206 8.13 -3.90 -5.16
N ALA A 207 7.47 -4.55 -6.13
CA ALA A 207 8.14 -5.43 -7.07
C ALA A 207 9.17 -4.66 -7.91
N SER A 208 10.44 -5.06 -7.83
CA SER A 208 11.48 -4.56 -8.74
C SER A 208 11.23 -5.12 -10.14
N ARG A 209 10.88 -4.24 -11.08
CA ARG A 209 10.70 -4.59 -12.49
C ARG A 209 11.80 -3.93 -13.29
N THR A 210 12.59 -4.73 -14.00
CA THR A 210 13.56 -4.21 -14.95
C THR A 210 12.85 -3.31 -15.95
N GLU A 211 13.21 -2.02 -15.98
CA GLU A 211 12.67 -1.10 -16.97
C GLU A 211 12.93 -1.64 -18.38
N VAL A 212 11.86 -1.77 -19.15
CA VAL A 212 11.99 -2.15 -20.56
C VAL A 212 12.64 -0.99 -21.29
N LYS A 213 13.87 -1.20 -21.79
CA LYS A 213 14.59 -0.18 -22.55
C LYS A 213 13.69 0.32 -23.68
N ARG A 214 13.72 1.63 -23.94
CA ARG A 214 12.89 2.27 -24.98
C ARG A 214 12.91 1.56 -26.34
N LYS A 215 14.06 0.98 -26.72
CA LYS A 215 14.24 0.23 -27.98
C LYS A 215 13.47 -1.11 -28.01
N ASP A 216 13.19 -1.68 -26.85
CA ASP A 216 12.56 -2.98 -26.63
C ASP A 216 11.06 -2.83 -26.26
N MET A 217 10.57 -1.59 -26.07
CA MET A 217 9.16 -1.32 -25.83
C MET A 217 8.30 -1.64 -27.06
N LYS A 218 7.07 -2.12 -26.81
CA LYS A 218 6.06 -2.27 -27.87
C LYS A 218 5.88 -0.94 -28.59
N ARG A 219 5.74 -1.01 -29.91
CA ARG A 219 5.49 0.19 -30.73
C ARG A 219 4.18 0.83 -30.30
N THR A 220 4.16 2.15 -30.31
CA THR A 220 2.93 2.89 -30.00
C THR A 220 1.94 2.75 -31.16
N ALA A 221 0.64 2.86 -30.86
CA ALA A 221 -0.41 2.85 -31.88
C ALA A 221 -0.17 3.91 -32.99
N TYR A 222 0.48 5.04 -32.66
CA TYR A 222 0.89 6.05 -33.63
C TYR A 222 1.97 5.54 -34.60
N GLN A 223 3.00 4.86 -34.08
CA GLN A 223 4.06 4.27 -34.89
C GLN A 223 3.53 3.16 -35.82
N GLU A 224 2.57 2.37 -35.33
CA GLU A 224 1.90 1.36 -36.15
C GLU A 224 1.05 1.99 -37.27
N LYS A 225 0.31 3.07 -36.98
CA LYS A 225 -0.48 3.80 -37.99
C LYS A 225 0.39 4.43 -39.07
N ARG A 226 1.51 5.09 -38.72
CA ARG A 226 2.44 5.67 -39.72
C ARG A 226 3.01 4.63 -40.69
N ARG A 227 3.25 3.41 -40.23
CA ARG A 227 3.78 2.33 -41.08
C ARG A 227 2.73 1.74 -42.04
N LYS A 228 1.44 1.83 -41.69
CA LYS A 228 0.34 1.44 -42.59
C LYS A 228 0.01 2.52 -43.63
N SER A 229 0.58 3.72 -43.46
CA SER A 229 0.34 4.90 -44.31
C SER A 229 1.47 5.13 -45.34
N ASN A 230 2.55 4.34 -45.25
CA ASN A 230 3.67 4.26 -46.20
C ASN A 230 3.65 2.89 -46.85
#